data_AF-A0A661AKM7-F1
#
_entry.id   AF-A0A661AKM7-F1
#
_cell.length_a   1.000
_cell.length_b   1.000
_cell.length_c   1.000
_cell.angle_alpha   90.00
_cell.angle_beta   90.00
_cell.angle_gamma   90.00
#
_symmetry.space_group_name_H-M   'P 1'
#
loop_
_entity.id
_entity.type
_entity.pdbx_description
1 polymer ?
#
loop_
_entity_poly.entity_id
_entity_poly.type
_entity_poly.pdbx_seq_one_letter_code
_entity_poly.pdbx_strand_id
1 'polypeptide(L)'
;MILLLFSKSVKTAVFLSLLLPGGGQFYTGNYLKGIAIGGIEIYCFYRCYQGYAEGNEDEGYTYLFWSLITLLFSAADAYVDANLYGIKPELEVNPEEKSVSLRLKIQ
;
A
#
# COMPACT_ATOMS: atom_id res chain seq x y z
N MET A 1 9.87 23.98 -8.09
CA MET A 1 9.51 23.04 -6.99
C MET A 1 10.54 21.93 -6.98
N ILE A 2 11.69 22.22 -6.35
CA ILE A 2 12.91 21.40 -6.29
C ILE A 2 12.86 20.58 -5.00
N LEU A 3 12.00 19.57 -4.98
CA LEU A 3 11.96 18.53 -3.96
C LEU A 3 11.22 17.36 -4.60
N LEU A 4 11.75 16.14 -4.47
CA LEU A 4 11.32 14.85 -5.04
C LEU A 4 12.25 14.24 -6.10
N LEU A 5 13.57 14.44 -5.98
CA LEU A 5 14.60 13.61 -6.65
C LEU A 5 15.15 12.48 -5.77
N PHE A 6 14.45 12.10 -4.70
CA PHE A 6 14.86 10.97 -3.86
C PHE A 6 13.91 9.79 -4.09
N SER A 7 14.41 8.71 -4.69
CA SER A 7 13.79 7.40 -4.64
C SER A 7 13.42 7.10 -3.18
N LYS A 8 12.13 6.91 -2.89
CA LYS A 8 11.66 6.58 -1.55
C LYS A 8 12.34 5.30 -1.09
N SER A 9 12.79 5.26 0.17
CA SER A 9 13.49 4.10 0.71
C SER A 9 12.53 2.92 0.81
N VAL A 10 12.77 1.89 0.01
CA VAL A 10 12.01 0.63 0.02
C VAL A 10 11.96 0.01 1.42
N LYS A 11 13.10 0.01 2.14
CA LYS A 11 13.17 -0.51 3.51
C LYS A 11 12.26 0.26 4.46
N THR A 12 12.17 1.58 4.28
CA THR A 12 11.32 2.44 5.11
C THR A 12 9.84 2.24 4.77
N ALA A 13 9.49 2.13 3.48
CA ALA A 13 8.12 1.85 3.04
C ALA A 13 7.61 0.54 3.62
N VAL A 14 8.37 -0.54 3.46
CA VAL A 14 8.05 -1.86 4.01
C VAL A 14 7.94 -1.82 5.53
N PHE A 15 8.95 -1.26 6.21
CA PHE A 15 8.93 -1.17 7.67
C PHE A 15 7.72 -0.40 8.19
N LEU A 16 7.32 0.67 7.52
CA LEU A 16 6.17 1.48 7.94
C LEU A 16 4.84 0.77 7.70
N SER A 17 4.68 -0.02 6.62
CA SER A 17 3.51 -0.90 6.42
C SER A 17 3.40 -1.99 7.48
N LEU A 18 4.52 -2.49 8.01
CA LEU A 18 4.51 -3.50 9.07
C LEU A 18 4.21 -2.89 10.45
N LEU A 19 4.61 -1.64 10.68
CA LEU A 19 4.48 -0.96 11.98
C LEU A 19 3.11 -0.28 12.15
N LEU A 20 2.61 0.34 11.08
CA LEU A 20 1.39 1.14 11.09
C LEU A 20 0.46 0.68 9.96
N PRO A 21 -0.85 0.51 10.24
CA PRO A 21 -1.80 0.16 9.21
C PRO A 21 -1.76 1.13 8.02
N GLY A 22 -1.53 0.60 6.80
CA GLY A 22 -1.37 1.38 5.57
C GLY A 22 -0.14 2.30 5.52
N GLY A 23 0.80 2.17 6.46
CA GLY A 23 1.90 3.12 6.65
C GLY A 23 2.81 3.29 5.43
N GLY A 24 3.19 2.21 4.75
CA GLY A 24 4.03 2.27 3.55
C GLY A 24 3.35 3.01 2.40
N GLN A 25 2.04 2.86 2.24
CA GLN A 25 1.26 3.59 1.22
C GLN A 25 1.21 5.10 1.51
N PHE A 26 1.12 5.51 2.78
CA PHE A 26 1.26 6.92 3.15
C PHE A 26 2.66 7.45 2.83
N TYR A 27 3.70 6.66 3.07
CA TYR A 27 5.08 7.05 2.78
C TYR A 27 5.39 7.20 1.28
N THR A 28 4.79 6.33 0.44
CA THR A 28 4.89 6.38 -1.02
C THR A 28 3.89 7.37 -1.66
N GLY A 29 3.10 8.11 -0.87
CA GLY A 29 2.20 9.16 -1.34
C GLY A 29 0.86 8.66 -1.89
N ASN A 30 0.57 7.36 -1.77
CA ASN A 30 -0.69 6.75 -2.19
C ASN A 30 -1.73 6.79 -1.07
N TYR A 31 -2.19 7.99 -0.70
CA TYR A 31 -3.08 8.23 0.45
C TYR A 31 -4.41 7.45 0.38
N LEU A 32 -5.02 7.35 -0.80
CA LEU A 32 -6.26 6.59 -0.99
C LEU A 32 -6.05 5.10 -0.70
N LYS A 33 -4.93 4.53 -1.17
CA LYS A 33 -4.55 3.15 -0.84
C LYS A 33 -4.29 3.01 0.66
N GLY A 34 -3.58 3.97 1.26
CA GLY A 34 -3.29 3.97 2.70
C GLY A 34 -4.55 3.95 3.56
N ILE A 35 -5.56 4.74 3.22
CA ILE A 35 -6.87 4.71 3.92
C ILE A 35 -7.57 3.36 3.72
N ALA A 36 -7.60 2.85 2.49
CA ALA A 36 -8.29 1.59 2.18
C ALA A 36 -7.64 0.39 2.89
N ILE A 37 -6.33 0.22 2.73
CA ILE A 37 -5.56 -0.88 3.34
C ILE A 37 -5.54 -0.74 4.86
N GLY A 38 -5.27 0.47 5.37
CA GLY A 38 -5.27 0.72 6.81
C GLY A 38 -6.63 0.43 7.45
N GLY A 39 -7.74 0.76 6.77
CA GLY A 39 -9.09 0.41 7.24
C GLY A 39 -9.34 -1.09 7.34
N ILE A 40 -8.88 -1.86 6.35
CA ILE A 40 -8.99 -3.33 6.35
C ILE A 40 -8.15 -3.94 7.47
N GLU A 41 -6.91 -3.47 7.66
CA GLU A 41 -6.01 -3.95 8.72
C GLU A 41 -6.58 -3.64 10.11
N ILE A 42 -7.07 -2.41 10.33
CA ILE A 42 -7.75 -2.02 11.58
C ILE A 42 -8.96 -2.91 11.85
N TYR A 43 -9.78 -3.17 10.83
CA TYR A 43 -10.95 -4.04 10.97
C TYR A 43 -10.56 -5.48 11.33
N CYS A 44 -9.53 -6.03 10.67
CA CYS A 44 -9.05 -7.38 10.97
C CYS A 44 -8.48 -7.48 12.38
N PHE A 45 -7.67 -6.50 12.81
CA PHE A 45 -7.16 -6.47 14.19
C PHE A 45 -8.27 -6.31 15.22
N TYR A 46 -9.27 -5.48 14.92
CA TYR A 46 -10.45 -5.32 15.79
C TYR A 46 -11.21 -6.64 15.96
N ARG A 47 -11.50 -7.35 14.87
CA ARG A 47 -12.20 -8.65 14.92
C ARG A 47 -11.36 -9.74 15.57
N CYS A 48 -10.05 -9.74 15.32
CA CYS A 48 -9.10 -10.61 16.02
C CYS A 48 -9.18 -10.38 17.54
N TYR A 49 -9.11 -9.11 17.98
CA TYR A 49 -9.20 -8.75 19.39
C TYR A 49 -10.54 -9.16 20.02
N GLN A 50 -11.65 -8.91 19.32
CA GLN A 50 -12.98 -9.33 19.78
C GLN A 50 -13.09 -10.85 19.91
N GLY A 51 -12.63 -11.61 18.92
CA GLY A 51 -12.64 -13.07 18.97
C GLY A 51 -11.92 -13.62 20.19
N TYR A 52 -10.72 -13.10 20.51
CA TYR A 52 -10.01 -13.47 21.73
C TYR A 52 -10.72 -13.02 23.01
N ALA A 53 -11.29 -11.82 23.04
CA ALA A 53 -11.98 -11.28 24.21
C ALA A 53 -13.29 -12.05 24.52
N GLU A 54 -13.98 -12.53 23.49
CA GLU A 54 -15.22 -13.31 23.60
C GLU A 54 -14.95 -14.81 23.83
N GLY A 55 -13.68 -15.25 23.79
CA GLY A 55 -13.30 -16.65 23.89
C GLY A 55 -13.60 -17.47 22.63
N ASN A 56 -13.91 -16.80 21.52
CA ASN A 56 -14.08 -17.42 20.20
C ASN A 56 -12.73 -17.53 19.49
N GLU A 57 -11.96 -18.54 19.89
CA GLU A 57 -10.59 -18.77 19.37
C GLU A 57 -10.57 -18.96 17.85
N ASP A 58 -11.56 -19.67 17.28
CA ASP A 58 -11.65 -19.89 15.83
C ASP A 58 -11.75 -18.57 15.06
N GLU A 59 -12.58 -17.65 15.54
CA GLU A 59 -12.72 -16.32 14.96
C GLU A 59 -11.43 -15.50 15.16
N GLY A 60 -10.85 -15.53 16.37
CA GLY A 60 -9.58 -14.89 16.67
C GLY A 60 -8.45 -15.33 15.73
N TYR A 61 -8.27 -16.63 15.53
CA TYR A 61 -7.27 -17.19 14.62
C TYR A 61 -7.55 -16.87 13.15
N THR A 62 -8.82 -16.91 12.74
CA THR A 62 -9.23 -16.55 11.38
C THR A 62 -8.83 -15.11 11.06
N TYR A 63 -9.20 -14.16 11.92
CA TYR A 63 -8.87 -12.76 11.69
C TYR A 63 -7.38 -12.44 11.91
N LEU A 64 -6.69 -13.16 12.79
CA LEU A 64 -5.23 -13.08 12.92
C LEU A 64 -4.55 -13.50 11.62
N PHE A 65 -4.96 -14.61 11.01
CA PHE A 65 -4.42 -15.09 9.74
C PHE A 65 -4.66 -14.08 8.62
N TRP A 66 -5.89 -13.56 8.49
CA TRP A 66 -6.22 -12.52 7.52
C TRP A 66 -5.46 -11.21 7.77
N SER A 67 -5.23 -10.84 9.04
CA SER A 67 -4.42 -9.67 9.39
C SER A 67 -2.97 -9.82 8.92
N LEU A 68 -2.38 -11.01 9.09
CA LEU A 68 -1.02 -11.31 8.63
C LEU A 68 -0.91 -11.29 7.10
N ILE A 69 -1.86 -11.91 6.39
CA ILE A 69 -1.91 -11.85 4.93
C ILE A 69 -2.02 -10.40 4.44
N THR A 70 -2.91 -9.60 5.04
CA THR A 70 -3.12 -8.21 4.64
C THR A 70 -1.87 -7.37 4.89
N LEU A 71 -1.20 -7.57 6.02
CA LEU A 71 0.03 -6.87 6.39
C LEU A 71 1.20 -7.22 5.44
N LEU A 72 1.33 -8.48 5.05
CA LEU A 72 2.32 -8.92 4.05
C LEU A 72 2.01 -8.36 2.65
N PHE A 73 0.73 -8.37 2.25
CA PHE A 73 0.28 -7.77 1.00
C PHE A 73 0.56 -6.26 0.97
N SER A 74 0.23 -5.56 2.06
CA SER A 74 0.49 -4.13 2.25
C SER A 74 1.98 -3.81 2.12
N ALA A 75 2.84 -4.61 2.75
CA ALA A 75 4.29 -4.48 2.64
C ALA A 75 4.79 -4.71 1.19
N ALA A 76 4.24 -5.71 0.49
CA ALA A 76 4.59 -6.00 -0.90
C ALA A 76 4.12 -4.87 -1.86
N ASP A 77 2.91 -4.36 -1.70
CA ASP A 77 2.40 -3.22 -2.48
C ASP A 77 3.24 -1.96 -2.22
N ALA A 78 3.60 -1.68 -0.96
CA ALA A 78 4.49 -0.57 -0.61
C ALA A 78 5.91 -0.75 -1.17
N TYR A 79 6.41 -1.99 -1.25
CA TYR A 79 7.68 -2.30 -1.91
C TYR A 79 7.62 -1.96 -3.41
N VAL A 80 6.57 -2.38 -4.11
CA VAL A 80 6.38 -2.07 -5.53
C VAL A 80 6.24 -0.56 -5.74
N ASP A 81 5.40 0.10 -4.95
CA ASP A 81 5.18 1.54 -5.02
C ASP A 81 6.47 2.35 -4.76
N ALA A 82 7.30 1.93 -3.80
CA ALA A 82 8.58 2.59 -3.53
C ALA A 82 9.57 2.44 -4.71
N ASN A 83 9.60 1.27 -5.37
CA ASN A 83 10.43 1.04 -6.55
C ASN A 83 9.92 1.83 -7.77
N LEU A 84 8.61 2.03 -7.89
CA LEU A 84 7.99 2.76 -8.99
C LEU A 84 7.86 4.27 -8.75
N TYR A 85 8.15 4.77 -7.55
CA TYR A 85 7.91 6.16 -7.15
C TYR A 85 8.57 7.21 -8.07
N GLY A 86 9.69 6.87 -8.71
CA GLY A 86 10.38 7.74 -9.67
C GLY A 86 9.87 7.65 -11.12
N ILE A 87 9.05 6.65 -11.44
CA ILE A 87 8.55 6.41 -12.79
C ILE A 87 7.21 7.12 -12.95
N LYS A 88 7.21 8.25 -13.66
CA LYS A 88 5.98 8.98 -13.98
C LYS A 88 5.50 8.56 -15.37
N PRO A 89 4.35 7.86 -15.48
CA PRO A 89 3.73 7.62 -16.78
C PRO A 89 3.19 8.96 -17.31
N GLU A 90 3.70 9.42 -18.45
CA GLU A 90 3.10 10.50 -19.20
C GLU A 90 2.09 9.87 -20.17
N LEU A 91 0.81 10.22 -19.99
CA LEU A 91 -0.26 9.84 -20.89
C LEU A 91 -0.27 10.83 -22.05
N GLU A 92 0.12 10.34 -23.23
CA GLU A 92 0.10 11.12 -24.45
C GLU A 92 -1.16 10.72 -25.23
N VAL A 93 -2.17 11.59 -25.17
CA VAL A 93 -3.43 11.44 -25.90
C VAL A 93 -3.23 12.10 -27.26
N ASN A 94 -3.23 11.30 -28.33
CA ASN A 94 -3.18 11.81 -29.69
C ASN A 94 -4.62 11.93 -30.24
N PRO A 95 -5.19 13.15 -30.33
CA PRO A 95 -6.58 13.34 -30.75
C PRO A 95 -6.81 13.02 -32.23
N GLU A 96 -5.78 13.16 -33.08
CA GLU A 96 -5.87 12.93 -34.52
C GLU A 96 -5.92 11.43 -34.85
N GLU A 97 -5.15 10.61 -34.13
CA GLU A 97 -5.13 9.16 -34.32
C GLU A 97 -6.16 8.40 -33.46
N LYS A 98 -6.91 9.09 -32.59
CA LYS A 98 -7.72 8.48 -31.52
C LYS A 98 -6.93 7.40 -30.75
N SER A 99 -5.64 7.62 -30.54
CA SER A 99 -4.75 6.69 -29.87
C SER A 99 -4.31 7.26 -28.53
N VAL A 100 -4.20 6.38 -27.54
CA VAL A 100 -3.64 6.70 -26.23
C VAL A 100 -2.35 5.90 -26.09
N SER A 101 -1.23 6.60 -25.93
CA SER A 101 0.06 5.96 -25.72
C SER A 101 0.58 6.24 -24.31
N LEU A 102 1.16 5.22 -23.69
CA LEU A 102 1.81 5.31 -22.39
C LEU A 102 3.31 5.46 -22.61
N ARG A 103 3.86 6.64 -22.31
CA ARG A 103 5.30 6.86 -22.37
C ARG A 103 5.87 6.82 -20.96
N LEU A 104 6.74 5.83 -20.70
CA LEU A 104 7.44 5.70 -19.42
C LEU A 104 8.74 6.50 -19.51
N LYS A 105 8.82 7.58 -18.72
CA LYS A 105 10.05 8.36 -18.60
C LYS A 105 10.87 7.80 -17.45
N ILE A 106 11.94 7.08 -17.78
CA ILE A 106 12.94 6.61 -16.81
C ILE A 106 14.00 7.71 -16.72
N GLN A 107 14.11 8.38 -15.56
CA GLN A 107 15.10 9.43 -15.30
C GLN A 107 16.44 8.84 -14.86
#